data_AF-A0A7W0T8G9-F1
#
_entry.id   AF-A0A7W0T8G9-F1
#
_cell.length_a   1.000
_cell.length_b   1.000
_cell.length_c   1.000
_cell.angle_alpha   90.00
_cell.angle_beta   90.00
_cell.angle_gamma   90.00
#
_symmetry.space_group_name_H-M   'P 1'
#
loop_
_entity.id
_entity.type
_entity.pdbx_description
1 polymer ?
#
loop_
_entity_poly.entity_id
_entity_poly.type
_entity_poly.pdbx_seq_one_letter_code
_entity_poly.pdbx_strand_id
1 'polypeptide(L)'
;HDVYVAASRDDPCSNALLEALACGLPAAYIESGGHPELVGEGGLPFLADEELPEVLDRLVQEIDMRRKAIFVPAISDVADRYLEVLGLATRSG
;
A
#
# COMPACT_ATOMS: atom_id res chain seq x y z
N HIS A 1 -6.75 -7.32 -16.48
CA HIS A 1 -6.16 -7.21 -15.14
C HIS A 1 -5.99 -5.74 -14.84
N ASP A 2 -6.32 -5.31 -13.63
CA ASP A 2 -6.22 -3.90 -13.22
C ASP A 2 -5.16 -3.80 -12.13
N VAL A 3 -4.27 -2.83 -12.30
CA VAL A 3 -3.15 -2.52 -11.40
C VAL A 3 -3.09 -1.01 -11.22
N TYR A 4 -2.56 -0.56 -10.08
CA TYR A 4 -2.32 0.86 -9.81
C TYR A 4 -0.84 1.18 -9.97
N VAL A 5 -0.52 2.38 -10.48
CA VAL A 5 0.87 2.85 -10.62
C VAL A 5 1.07 4.06 -9.73
N ALA A 6 1.86 3.91 -8.67
CA ALA A 6 2.28 4.97 -7.78
C ALA A 6 3.67 5.50 -8.21
N ALA A 7 3.66 6.41 -9.19
CA ALA A 7 4.87 7.00 -9.76
C ALA A 7 5.31 8.32 -9.08
N SER A 8 4.73 8.68 -7.93
CA SER A 8 5.20 9.82 -7.14
C SER A 8 6.51 9.46 -6.43
N ARG A 9 7.40 10.45 -6.30
CA ARG A 9 8.66 10.33 -5.56
C ARG A 9 8.54 11.05 -4.22
N ASP A 10 9.01 10.42 -3.16
CA ASP A 10 9.06 10.96 -1.80
C ASP A 10 7.69 11.40 -1.24
N ASP A 11 6.61 10.72 -1.65
CA ASP A 11 5.26 10.91 -1.10
C ASP A 11 5.17 10.19 0.26
N PRO A 12 5.08 10.93 1.39
CA PRO A 12 5.15 10.33 2.72
C PRO A 12 3.90 9.51 3.06
N CYS A 13 2.75 9.83 2.48
CA CYS A 13 1.51 9.11 2.72
C CYS A 13 0.54 9.32 1.55
N SER A 14 0.68 8.47 0.54
CA SER A 14 -0.15 8.58 -0.66
C SER A 14 -1.56 8.03 -0.41
N ASN A 15 -2.52 8.93 -0.20
CA ASN A 15 -3.93 8.54 -0.01
C ASN A 15 -4.47 7.77 -1.23
N ALA A 16 -4.08 8.17 -2.45
CA ALA A 16 -4.51 7.51 -3.67
C ALA A 16 -4.00 6.06 -3.77
N LEU A 17 -2.79 5.79 -3.26
CA LEU A 17 -2.26 4.43 -3.13
C LEU A 17 -3.05 3.61 -2.11
N LEU A 18 -3.35 4.19 -0.94
CA LEU A 18 -4.18 3.54 0.09
C LEU A 18 -5.58 3.18 -0.44
N GLU A 19 -6.20 4.09 -1.20
CA GLU A 19 -7.49 3.86 -1.86
C GLU A 19 -7.39 2.72 -2.89
N ALA A 20 -6.35 2.70 -3.71
CA ALA A 20 -6.13 1.63 -4.68
C ALA A 20 -5.98 0.25 -4.02
N LEU A 21 -5.19 0.18 -2.94
CA LEU A 21 -5.03 -1.02 -2.13
C LEU A 21 -6.38 -1.44 -1.49
N ALA A 22 -7.13 -0.50 -0.93
CA ALA A 22 -8.45 -0.77 -0.37
C ALA A 22 -9.45 -1.28 -1.43
N CYS A 23 -9.29 -0.88 -2.69
CA CYS A 23 -10.04 -1.41 -3.84
C CYS A 23 -9.53 -2.79 -4.33
N GLY A 24 -8.49 -3.36 -3.71
CA GLY A 24 -7.93 -4.65 -4.09
C GLY A 24 -7.06 -4.58 -5.35
N LEU A 25 -6.49 -3.42 -5.67
CA LEU A 25 -5.57 -3.24 -6.80
C LEU A 25 -4.12 -3.39 -6.32
N PRO A 26 -3.38 -4.39 -6.82
CA PRO A 26 -1.94 -4.44 -6.62
C PRO A 26 -1.25 -3.23 -7.25
N ALA A 27 -0.17 -2.78 -6.61
CA ALA A 27 0.52 -1.56 -7.00
C ALA A 27 1.92 -1.83 -7.58
N ALA A 28 2.27 -1.18 -8.68
CA ALA A 28 3.65 -0.89 -9.02
C ALA A 28 4.00 0.48 -8.41
N TYR A 29 5.08 0.59 -7.64
CA TYR A 29 5.38 1.81 -6.90
C TYR A 29 6.86 2.21 -6.97
N ILE A 30 7.16 3.51 -6.95
CA ILE A 30 8.53 3.97 -6.74
C ILE A 30 8.95 3.67 -5.31
N GLU A 31 10.09 2.99 -5.13
CA GLU A 31 10.70 2.68 -3.83
C GLU A 31 11.24 3.96 -3.15
N SER A 32 10.33 4.82 -2.70
CA SER A 32 10.60 6.09 -2.04
C SER A 32 9.44 6.50 -1.13
N GLY A 33 9.69 7.46 -0.23
CA GLY A 33 8.66 7.95 0.70
C GLY A 33 8.06 6.83 1.56
N GLY A 34 6.74 6.89 1.76
CA GLY A 34 5.98 5.88 2.52
C GLY A 34 5.53 4.67 1.69
N HIS A 35 5.79 4.63 0.37
CA HIS A 35 5.25 3.57 -0.49
C HIS A 35 5.66 2.15 -0.08
N PRO A 36 6.94 1.85 0.27
CA PRO A 36 7.31 0.50 0.67
C PRO A 36 6.53 0.00 1.89
N GLU A 37 6.32 0.88 2.88
CA GLU A 37 5.52 0.56 4.08
C GLU A 37 4.04 0.39 3.77
N LEU A 38 3.47 1.24 2.91
CA LEU A 38 2.04 1.20 2.57
C LEU A 38 1.68 0.00 1.70
N VAL A 39 2.52 -0.33 0.70
CA VAL A 39 2.25 -1.43 -0.24
C VAL A 39 2.51 -2.79 0.39
N GLY A 40 3.59 -2.92 1.17
CA GLY A 40 4.05 -4.20 1.69
C GLY A 40 4.14 -5.26 0.59
N GLU A 41 3.53 -6.42 0.83
CA GLU A 41 3.49 -7.54 -0.11
C GLU A 41 2.39 -7.41 -1.19
N GLY A 42 1.62 -6.31 -1.18
CA GLY A 42 0.53 -6.07 -2.12
C GLY A 42 0.96 -5.60 -3.51
N GLY A 43 2.26 -5.41 -3.77
CA GLY A 43 2.76 -4.81 -5.00
C GLY A 43 4.24 -5.07 -5.29
N LEU A 44 4.81 -4.34 -6.26
CA LEU A 44 6.22 -4.41 -6.65
C LEU A 44 6.86 -3.03 -6.73
N PRO A 45 8.10 -2.88 -6.22
CA PRO A 45 8.86 -1.65 -6.38
C PRO A 45 9.46 -1.53 -7.79
N PHE A 46 9.71 -0.30 -8.20
CA PHE A 46 10.64 0.08 -9.28
C PHE A 46 11.44 1.32 -8.86
N LEU A 47 12.64 1.48 -9.42
CA LEU A 47 13.53 2.60 -9.12
C LEU A 47 13.58 3.63 -10.27
N ALA A 48 13.47 3.14 -11.50
CA ALA A 48 13.53 3.92 -12.72
C ALA A 48 12.34 3.60 -13.64
N ASP A 49 11.89 4.59 -14.41
CA ASP A 49 10.70 4.47 -15.27
C ASP A 49 10.89 3.39 -16.35
N GLU A 50 12.14 3.12 -16.75
CA GLU A 50 12.49 2.07 -17.71
C GLU A 50 12.21 0.65 -17.20
N GLU A 51 12.15 0.45 -15.88
CA GLU A 51 11.86 -0.85 -15.25
C GLU A 51 10.35 -1.14 -15.20
N LEU A 52 9.52 -0.10 -15.32
CA LEU A 52 8.07 -0.20 -15.16
C LEU A 52 7.43 -1.27 -16.06
N PRO A 53 7.77 -1.41 -17.35
CA PRO A 53 7.21 -2.47 -18.19
C PRO A 53 7.46 -3.88 -17.63
N GLU A 54 8.69 -4.19 -17.20
CA GLU A 54 9.04 -5.50 -16.63
C GLU A 54 8.30 -5.75 -15.31
N VAL A 55 8.21 -4.70 -14.48
CA VAL A 55 7.49 -4.76 -13.20
C VAL A 55 5.99 -5.01 -13.42
N LEU A 56 5.38 -4.38 -14.42
CA LEU A 56 3.98 -4.60 -14.77
C LEU A 56 3.74 -6.03 -15.26
N ASP A 57 4.61 -6.56 -16.12
CA ASP A 57 4.51 -7.94 -16.60
C ASP A 57 4.58 -8.94 -15.43
N ARG A 58 5.51 -8.75 -14.51
CA ARG A 58 5.62 -9.57 -13.28
C ARG A 58 4.39 -9.41 -12.38
N LEU A 59 3.90 -8.18 -12.21
CA LEU A 59 2.74 -7.91 -11.38
C LEU A 59 1.48 -8.59 -11.92
N VAL A 60 1.32 -8.68 -13.25
CA VAL A 60 0.24 -9.43 -13.90
C VAL A 60 0.38 -10.93 -13.66
N GLN A 61 1.59 -11.49 -13.73
CA GLN A 61 1.84 -12.91 -13.45
C GLN A 61 1.54 -13.28 -11.99
N GLU A 62 1.82 -12.36 -11.07
CA GLU A 62 1.68 -12.56 -9.62
C GLU A 62 0.36 -12.00 -9.05
N ILE A 63 -0.57 -11.55 -9.92
CA ILE A 63 -1.67 -10.67 -9.52
C ILE A 63 -2.59 -11.25 -8.44
N ASP A 64 -2.91 -12.55 -8.51
CA ASP A 64 -3.79 -13.19 -7.55
C ASP A 64 -3.13 -13.36 -6.17
N MET A 65 -1.81 -13.62 -6.17
CA MET A 65 -1.01 -13.69 -4.95
C MET A 65 -0.95 -12.30 -4.29
N ARG A 66 -0.66 -11.28 -5.10
CA ARG A 66 -0.55 -9.89 -4.65
C ARG A 66 -1.85 -9.34 -4.10
N ARG A 67 -2.97 -9.58 -4.78
CA ARG A 67 -4.31 -9.19 -4.29
C ARG A 67 -4.63 -9.77 -2.91
N LYS A 68 -4.25 -11.03 -2.66
CA LYS A 68 -4.46 -11.69 -1.36
C LYS A 68 -3.53 -11.17 -0.27
N ALA A 69 -2.39 -10.60 -0.67
CA ALA A 69 -1.39 -10.05 0.23
C ALA A 69 -1.63 -8.57 0.58
N ILE A 70 -2.58 -7.89 -0.09
CA ILE A 70 -2.96 -6.52 0.26
C ILE A 70 -3.51 -6.49 1.68
N PHE A 71 -2.92 -5.63 2.51
CA PHE A 71 -3.36 -5.37 3.86
C PHE A 71 -3.64 -3.88 4.04
N VAL A 72 -4.90 -3.54 4.30
CA VAL A 72 -5.31 -2.19 4.68
C VAL A 72 -5.97 -2.29 6.07
N PRO A 73 -5.40 -1.66 7.11
CA PRO A 73 -5.99 -1.73 8.44
C PRO A 73 -7.37 -1.07 8.46
N ALA A 74 -8.28 -1.58 9.27
CA ALA A 74 -9.57 -0.93 9.44
C ALA A 74 -9.38 0.44 10.11
N ILE A 75 -10.15 1.43 9.69
CA ILE A 75 -10.06 2.79 10.25
C ILE A 75 -10.33 2.82 11.76
N SER A 76 -11.15 1.88 12.26
CA SER A 76 -11.38 1.66 13.69
C SER A 76 -10.09 1.26 14.42
N ASP A 77 -9.33 0.31 13.87
CA ASP A 77 -8.10 -0.18 14.48
C ASP A 77 -7.05 0.93 14.52
N VAL A 78 -6.99 1.74 13.47
CA VAL A 78 -6.13 2.93 13.43
C VAL A 78 -6.56 3.94 14.50
N ALA A 79 -7.85 4.24 14.59
CA ALA A 79 -8.38 5.17 15.60
C ALA A 79 -8.09 4.71 17.03
N ASP A 80 -8.24 3.42 17.33
CA ASP A 80 -7.94 2.83 18.64
C ASP A 80 -6.46 3.00 18.99
N ARG A 81 -5.54 2.80 18.04
CA ARG A 81 -4.11 3.06 18.23
C ARG A 81 -3.82 4.53 18.54
N TYR A 82 -4.51 5.46 17.89
CA TYR A 82 -4.39 6.89 18.22
C TYR A 82 -4.88 7.20 19.63
N LEU A 83 -6.03 6.64 20.04
CA LEU A 83 -6.56 6.83 21.39
C LEU A 83 -5.61 6.26 22.45
N GLU A 84 -4.97 5.12 22.18
CA GLU A 84 -3.95 4.54 23.06
C GLU A 84 -2.75 5.48 23.23
N VAL A 85 -2.19 5.97 22.14
CA VAL A 85 -1.04 6.90 22.17
C VAL A 85 -1.38 8.20 22.91
N LEU A 86 -2.62 8.69 22.79
CA LEU A 86 -3.09 9.88 23.49
C LEU A 86 -3.47 9.63 24.97
N GLY A 87 -3.41 8.37 25.44
CA GLY A 87 -3.84 8.00 26.79
C GLY A 87 -5.36 8.09 27.02
N LEU A 88 -6.13 8.10 25.92
CA LEU A 88 -7.59 8.21 25.90
C LEU A 88 -8.28 6.85 25.70
N ALA A 89 -7.51 5.77 25.51
CA ALA A 89 -8.06 4.43 25.45
C ALA A 89 -8.83 4.12 26.75
N THR A 90 -10.14 3.94 26.63
CA THR A 90 -10.97 3.48 27.75
C THR A 90 -10.49 2.10 28.15
N ARG A 91 -9.92 1.98 29.35
CA ARG A 91 -9.74 0.68 30.02
C ARG A 91 -11.12 0.10 30.25
N SER A 92 -11.61 -0.69 29.29
CA SER A 92 -12.71 -1.61 29.52
C SER A 92 -12.20 -2.64 30.52
N GLY A 93 -12.68 -2.53 31.77
CA GLY A 93 -12.44 -3.53 32.81
C GLY A 93 -13.22 -4.82 32.57
#